data_AF-A0A848S9F6-F1
#
_entry.id   AF-A0A848S9F6-F1
#
_cell.length_a   1.000
_cell.length_b   1.000
_cell.length_c   1.000
_cell.angle_alpha   90.00
_cell.angle_beta   90.00
_cell.angle_gamma   90.00
#
_symmetry.space_group_name_H-M   'P 1'
#
loop_
_entity.id
_entity.type
_entity.pdbx_description
1 polymer ?
#
loop_
_entity_poly.entity_id
_entity_poly.type
_entity_poly.pdbx_seq_one_letter_code
_entity_poly.pdbx_strand_id
1 'polypeptide(L)'
;MRHFVAALTLATAVVVPVSAHPTADYRELREEIWQWRLDNNPGLATSIGDRRGDGKLGDWSLAAHLQTVEEAREFVTRIDAIDRAALPQDLSMDLSIIRSSLLDAVEAAEHQHDLYVLFTNRGGWFSYLSSLPHRSPLFTKADYESYVGRLEAYPQVNADGIARTREAVARGLTQACEPMEGFGDRLSQQIHDDYAQSPLWSPFTGERPGTISDTDWKALKDRARRAIAEAVFPAYRSFVDYYTSEYAPACRDGAPGVSQTPGGDAYYDYLVRSYTTTDLTDEAIHEMGLREVARIRAEMVEVAREAGFESREAFIED
;
A
#
# COMPACT_ATOMS: atom_id res chain seq x y z
N MET A 1 -63.91 44.35 -40.62
CA MET A 1 -62.80 43.39 -40.47
C MET A 1 -62.21 43.58 -39.08
N ARG A 2 -62.24 42.54 -38.24
CA ARG A 2 -61.85 42.59 -36.80
C ARG A 2 -60.31 42.52 -36.70
N HIS A 3 -59.69 43.48 -36.04
CA HIS A 3 -58.27 43.43 -35.69
C HIS A 3 -58.10 42.61 -34.40
N PHE A 4 -57.42 41.48 -34.49
CA PHE A 4 -56.94 40.70 -33.35
C PHE A 4 -55.49 41.13 -33.07
N VAL A 5 -55.25 41.73 -31.90
CA VAL A 5 -53.90 41.96 -31.37
C VAL A 5 -53.50 40.71 -30.60
N ALA A 6 -52.51 39.99 -31.12
CA ALA A 6 -51.90 38.86 -30.44
C ALA A 6 -50.87 39.38 -29.43
N ALA A 7 -51.15 39.20 -28.15
CA ALA A 7 -50.20 39.46 -27.07
C ALA A 7 -49.21 38.28 -26.98
N LEU A 8 -47.94 38.52 -27.28
CA LEU A 8 -46.84 37.59 -27.00
C LEU A 8 -46.54 37.64 -25.49
N THR A 9 -46.88 36.58 -24.77
CA THR A 9 -46.41 36.36 -23.40
C THR A 9 -45.00 35.77 -23.46
N LEU A 10 -43.99 36.58 -23.12
CA LEU A 10 -42.62 36.12 -22.92
C LEU A 10 -42.59 35.32 -21.61
N ALA A 11 -42.43 33.99 -21.70
CA ALA A 11 -42.16 33.15 -20.54
C ALA A 11 -40.68 33.29 -20.18
N THR A 12 -40.38 34.08 -19.14
CA THR A 12 -39.06 34.12 -18.52
C THR A 12 -38.84 32.81 -17.77
N ALA A 13 -38.00 31.94 -18.33
CA ALA A 13 -37.45 30.80 -17.60
C ALA A 13 -36.57 31.35 -16.48
N VAL A 14 -37.04 31.24 -15.23
CA VAL A 14 -36.22 31.48 -14.05
C VAL A 14 -35.23 30.32 -13.98
N VAL A 15 -33.98 30.58 -14.37
CA VAL A 15 -32.87 29.69 -14.04
C VAL A 15 -32.67 29.83 -12.54
N VAL A 16 -33.23 28.89 -11.77
CA VAL A 16 -32.93 28.78 -10.35
C VAL A 16 -31.45 28.40 -10.25
N PRO A 17 -30.60 29.18 -9.57
CA PRO A 17 -29.24 28.76 -9.34
C PRO A 17 -29.28 27.42 -8.62
N VAL A 18 -28.53 26.42 -9.12
CA VAL A 18 -28.25 25.22 -8.34
C VAL A 18 -27.55 25.73 -7.09
N SER A 19 -28.28 25.77 -5.97
CA SER A 19 -27.69 26.08 -4.68
C SER A 19 -26.64 25.01 -4.44
N ALA A 20 -25.37 25.41 -4.34
CA ALA A 20 -24.33 24.51 -3.87
C ALA A 20 -24.80 23.93 -2.53
N HIS A 21 -24.72 22.60 -2.39
CA HIS A 21 -25.08 21.91 -1.17
C HIS A 21 -23.81 21.23 -0.64
N PRO A 22 -22.85 21.98 -0.05
CA PRO A 22 -21.50 21.48 0.24
C PRO A 22 -21.48 20.17 1.00
N THR A 23 -22.45 19.97 1.91
CA THR A 23 -22.59 18.71 2.65
C THR A 23 -23.04 17.53 1.78
N ALA A 24 -23.99 17.73 0.86
CA ALA A 24 -24.43 16.67 -0.05
C ALA A 24 -23.33 16.35 -1.06
N ASP A 25 -22.74 17.40 -1.65
CA ASP A 25 -21.64 17.30 -2.62
C ASP A 25 -20.44 16.56 -2.01
N TYR A 26 -20.06 16.90 -0.77
CA TYR A 26 -18.99 16.19 -0.07
C TYR A 26 -19.32 14.72 0.21
N ARG A 27 -20.55 14.40 0.62
CA ARG A 27 -20.94 13.02 0.91
C ARG A 27 -20.90 12.14 -0.33
N GLU A 28 -21.32 12.67 -1.48
CA GLU A 28 -21.23 11.98 -2.76
C GLU A 28 -19.76 11.78 -3.16
N LEU A 29 -18.96 12.85 -3.13
CA LEU A 29 -17.53 12.79 -3.45
C LEU A 29 -16.77 11.80 -2.56
N ARG A 30 -17.08 11.78 -1.27
CA ARG A 30 -16.48 10.85 -0.31
C ARG A 30 -16.80 9.40 -0.66
N GLU A 31 -18.03 9.11 -1.06
CA GLU A 31 -18.42 7.77 -1.49
C GLU A 31 -17.70 7.39 -2.79
N GLU A 32 -17.58 8.31 -3.76
CA GLU A 32 -16.81 8.07 -4.98
C GLU A 32 -15.33 7.73 -4.68
N ILE A 33 -14.69 8.51 -3.80
CA ILE A 33 -13.30 8.26 -3.37
C ILE A 33 -13.20 6.90 -2.68
N TRP A 34 -14.20 6.53 -1.88
CA TRP A 34 -14.23 5.23 -1.23
C TRP A 34 -14.33 4.08 -2.24
N GLN A 35 -15.25 4.17 -3.20
CA GLN A 35 -15.38 3.17 -4.26
C GLN A 35 -14.09 3.07 -5.09
N TRP A 36 -13.51 4.22 -5.48
CA TRP A 36 -12.22 4.28 -6.17
C TRP A 36 -11.08 3.61 -5.39
N ARG A 37 -11.00 3.81 -4.06
CA ARG A 37 -10.02 3.13 -3.20
C ARG A 37 -10.20 1.61 -3.21
N LEU A 38 -11.44 1.12 -3.18
CA LEU A 38 -11.74 -0.31 -3.22
C LEU A 38 -11.44 -0.94 -4.59
N ASP A 39 -11.70 -0.20 -5.67
CA ASP A 39 -11.44 -0.66 -7.04
C ASP A 39 -9.93 -0.80 -7.30
N ASN A 40 -9.13 0.13 -6.77
CA ASN A 40 -7.67 0.13 -6.92
C ASN A 40 -6.94 -0.70 -5.86
N ASN A 41 -7.62 -1.19 -4.82
CA ASN A 41 -7.00 -1.99 -3.76
C ASN A 41 -7.81 -3.28 -3.47
N PRO A 42 -7.63 -4.34 -4.28
CA PRO A 42 -8.30 -5.62 -4.07
C PRO A 42 -8.06 -6.25 -2.69
N GLY A 43 -6.88 -6.00 -2.09
CA GLY A 43 -6.56 -6.46 -0.75
C GLY A 43 -7.40 -5.77 0.32
N LEU A 44 -7.56 -4.45 0.22
CA LEU A 44 -8.44 -3.68 1.10
C LEU A 44 -9.89 -4.15 0.95
N ALA A 45 -10.39 -4.28 -0.27
CA ALA A 45 -11.75 -4.76 -0.54
C ALA A 45 -12.02 -6.09 0.18
N THR A 46 -11.12 -7.06 0.05
CA THR A 46 -11.25 -8.34 0.78
C THR A 46 -11.19 -8.20 2.29
N SER A 47 -10.29 -7.35 2.81
CA SER A 47 -10.15 -7.18 4.27
C SER A 47 -11.40 -6.65 4.96
N ILE A 48 -12.25 -5.93 4.22
CA ILE A 48 -13.53 -5.40 4.72
C ILE A 48 -14.75 -6.23 4.28
N GLY A 49 -14.53 -7.37 3.60
CA GLY A 49 -15.61 -8.25 3.13
C GLY A 49 -16.24 -7.88 1.79
N ASP A 50 -15.69 -6.92 1.05
CA ASP A 50 -16.10 -6.61 -0.32
C ASP A 50 -15.44 -7.59 -1.31
N ARG A 51 -16.26 -8.19 -2.18
CA ARG A 51 -15.85 -9.27 -3.10
C ARG A 51 -15.39 -8.79 -4.48
N ARG A 52 -15.41 -7.49 -4.79
CA ARG A 52 -14.98 -6.95 -6.10
C ARG A 52 -13.53 -7.28 -6.47
N GLY A 53 -12.70 -7.47 -5.45
CA GLY A 53 -11.28 -7.79 -5.51
C GLY A 53 -10.96 -9.29 -5.50
N ASP A 54 -11.97 -10.15 -5.59
CA ASP A 54 -11.75 -11.59 -5.54
C ASP A 54 -10.83 -12.07 -6.66
N GLY A 55 -9.85 -12.91 -6.31
CA GLY A 55 -8.88 -13.46 -7.25
C GLY A 55 -7.83 -12.45 -7.75
N LYS A 56 -7.84 -11.20 -7.29
CA LYS A 56 -6.94 -10.14 -7.78
C LYS A 56 -5.89 -9.75 -6.74
N LEU A 57 -4.73 -9.30 -7.23
CA LEU A 57 -3.60 -8.80 -6.45
C LEU A 57 -3.30 -7.31 -6.67
N GLY A 58 -4.12 -6.62 -7.45
CA GLY A 58 -3.87 -5.25 -7.93
C GLY A 58 -3.00 -5.22 -9.19
N ASP A 59 -2.96 -4.06 -9.84
CA ASP A 59 -2.05 -3.78 -10.95
C ASP A 59 -0.81 -3.05 -10.40
N TRP A 60 0.35 -3.68 -10.54
CA TRP A 60 1.60 -3.17 -9.99
C TRP A 60 2.44 -2.41 -11.02
N SER A 61 1.94 -2.27 -12.24
CA SER A 61 2.63 -1.54 -13.31
C SER A 61 2.80 -0.06 -12.97
N LEU A 62 3.80 0.58 -13.58
CA LEU A 62 4.01 2.02 -13.44
C LEU A 62 2.82 2.80 -14.02
N ALA A 63 2.22 2.30 -15.10
CA ALA A 63 1.08 2.95 -15.74
C ALA A 63 -0.13 3.04 -14.81
N ALA A 64 -0.46 1.94 -14.13
CA ALA A 64 -1.55 1.93 -13.15
C ALA A 64 -1.24 2.87 -11.97
N HIS A 65 -0.01 2.85 -11.44
CA HIS A 65 0.40 3.79 -10.38
C HIS A 65 0.20 5.24 -10.79
N LEU A 66 0.71 5.64 -11.97
CA LEU A 66 0.56 7.00 -12.49
C LEU A 66 -0.90 7.38 -12.74
N GLN A 67 -1.72 6.44 -13.21
CA GLN A 67 -3.16 6.67 -13.36
C GLN A 67 -3.80 6.97 -12.00
N THR A 68 -3.50 6.18 -10.95
CA THR A 68 -4.07 6.42 -9.61
C THR A 68 -3.62 7.76 -9.01
N VAL A 69 -2.40 8.23 -9.32
CA VAL A 69 -1.90 9.55 -8.91
C VAL A 69 -2.68 10.67 -9.58
N GLU A 70 -2.96 10.55 -10.88
CA GLU A 70 -3.74 11.57 -11.60
C GLU A 70 -5.20 11.58 -11.14
N GLU A 71 -5.81 10.42 -10.91
CA GLU A 71 -7.15 10.33 -10.30
C GLU A 71 -7.17 10.95 -8.90
N ALA A 72 -6.14 10.74 -8.08
CA ALA A 72 -6.00 11.39 -6.77
C ALA A 72 -5.90 12.92 -6.91
N ARG A 73 -5.17 13.44 -7.90
CA ARG A 73 -5.06 14.88 -8.19
C ARG A 73 -6.41 15.49 -8.59
N GLU A 74 -7.20 14.77 -9.38
CA GLU A 74 -8.56 15.17 -9.74
C GLU A 74 -9.46 15.22 -8.50
N PHE A 75 -9.39 14.23 -7.61
CA PHE A 75 -10.14 14.25 -6.36
C PHE A 75 -9.74 15.40 -5.44
N VAL A 76 -8.44 15.71 -5.31
CA VAL A 76 -7.98 16.90 -4.56
C VAL A 76 -8.60 18.17 -5.13
N THR A 77 -8.62 18.33 -6.45
CA THR A 77 -9.22 19.50 -7.11
C THR A 77 -10.70 19.64 -6.79
N ARG A 78 -11.44 18.52 -6.80
CA ARG A 78 -12.87 18.48 -6.44
C ARG A 78 -13.11 18.77 -4.96
N ILE A 79 -12.25 18.26 -4.08
CA ILE A 79 -12.30 18.55 -2.64
C ILE A 79 -12.07 20.05 -2.40
N ASP A 80 -11.10 20.67 -3.08
CA ASP A 80 -10.77 22.09 -2.93
C ASP A 80 -11.86 23.05 -3.41
N ALA A 81 -12.79 22.56 -4.23
CA ALA A 81 -13.97 23.31 -4.66
C ALA A 81 -15.09 23.34 -3.60
N ILE A 82 -15.03 22.49 -2.57
CA ILE A 82 -16.03 22.43 -1.50
C ILE A 82 -15.69 23.45 -0.42
N ASP A 83 -16.64 24.33 -0.09
CA ASP A 83 -16.49 25.26 1.04
C ASP A 83 -16.48 24.49 2.36
N ARG A 84 -15.26 24.23 2.85
CA ARG A 84 -15.01 23.52 4.12
C ARG A 84 -15.62 24.24 5.32
N ALA A 85 -15.76 25.57 5.30
CA ALA A 85 -16.35 26.32 6.41
C ALA A 85 -17.88 26.16 6.47
N ALA A 86 -18.51 25.74 5.38
CA ALA A 86 -19.93 25.42 5.30
C ALA A 86 -20.27 23.97 5.72
N LEU A 87 -19.26 23.15 6.06
CA LEU A 87 -19.46 21.78 6.50
C LEU A 87 -19.63 21.68 8.03
N PRO A 88 -20.47 20.74 8.53
CA PRO A 88 -20.40 20.27 9.90
C PRO A 88 -18.97 19.89 10.31
N GLN A 89 -18.63 20.08 11.59
CA GLN A 89 -17.26 19.89 12.09
C GLN A 89 -16.69 18.50 11.80
N ASP A 90 -17.50 17.46 11.96
CA ASP A 90 -17.13 16.07 11.67
C ASP A 90 -16.79 15.87 10.19
N LEU A 91 -17.61 16.40 9.27
CA LEU A 91 -17.36 16.33 7.84
C LEU A 91 -16.18 17.20 7.40
N SER A 92 -15.97 18.35 8.05
CA SER A 92 -14.81 19.21 7.81
C SER A 92 -13.50 18.52 8.19
N MET A 93 -13.50 17.76 9.30
CA MET A 93 -12.36 16.94 9.72
C MET A 93 -12.12 15.78 8.77
N ASP A 94 -13.17 15.02 8.45
CA ASP A 94 -13.14 13.90 7.50
C ASP A 94 -12.58 14.35 6.13
N LEU A 95 -13.07 15.47 5.59
CA LEU A 95 -12.57 16.06 4.35
C LEU A 95 -11.08 16.37 4.43
N SER A 96 -10.62 16.92 5.56
CA SER A 96 -9.21 17.27 5.75
C SER A 96 -8.30 16.06 5.75
N ILE A 97 -8.73 14.96 6.38
CA ILE A 97 -7.98 13.70 6.42
C ILE A 97 -7.90 13.09 5.02
N ILE A 98 -9.02 13.02 4.30
CA ILE A 98 -9.05 12.48 2.94
C ILE A 98 -8.16 13.32 2.01
N ARG A 99 -8.28 14.64 2.07
CA ARG A 99 -7.45 15.56 1.30
C ARG A 99 -5.97 15.37 1.59
N SER A 100 -5.59 15.33 2.87
CA SER A 100 -4.20 15.13 3.29
C SER A 100 -3.65 13.82 2.74
N SER A 101 -4.41 12.73 2.81
CA SER A 101 -4.00 11.41 2.31
C SER A 101 -3.85 11.38 0.79
N LEU A 102 -4.71 12.06 0.03
CA LEU A 102 -4.58 12.14 -1.43
C LEU A 102 -3.42 13.03 -1.86
N LEU A 103 -3.20 14.16 -1.18
CA LEU A 103 -2.07 15.04 -1.44
C LEU A 103 -0.73 14.36 -1.13
N ASP A 104 -0.65 13.62 -0.03
CA ASP A 104 0.54 12.86 0.32
C ASP A 104 0.90 11.84 -0.79
N ALA A 105 -0.10 11.14 -1.35
CA ALA A 105 0.12 10.23 -2.48
C ALA A 105 0.55 10.97 -3.77
N VAL A 106 0.01 12.17 -4.01
CA VAL A 106 0.39 13.01 -5.16
C VAL A 106 1.82 13.53 -5.01
N GLU A 107 2.21 14.00 -3.82
CA GLU A 107 3.56 14.49 -3.52
C GLU A 107 4.58 13.34 -3.56
N ALA A 108 4.23 12.16 -3.03
CA ALA A 108 5.07 10.96 -3.11
C ALA A 108 5.52 10.68 -4.55
N ALA A 109 4.59 10.76 -5.50
CA ALA A 109 4.84 10.48 -6.92
C ALA A 109 5.74 11.52 -7.63
N GLU A 110 6.02 12.67 -7.00
CA GLU A 110 7.03 13.62 -7.47
C GLU A 110 8.46 13.07 -7.24
N HIS A 111 8.62 12.10 -6.33
CA HIS A 111 9.87 11.46 -6.02
C HIS A 111 10.03 10.14 -6.77
N GLN A 112 11.17 9.97 -7.44
CA GLN A 112 11.46 8.73 -8.18
C GLN A 112 11.48 7.49 -7.27
N HIS A 113 11.73 7.66 -5.97
CA HIS A 113 11.70 6.60 -4.98
C HIS A 113 10.34 5.92 -4.90
N ASP A 114 9.24 6.69 -4.86
CA ASP A 114 7.87 6.15 -4.86
C ASP A 114 7.56 5.35 -6.14
N LEU A 115 8.04 5.85 -7.27
CA LEU A 115 7.76 5.25 -8.57
C LEU A 115 8.48 3.91 -8.78
N TYR A 116 9.71 3.75 -8.28
CA TYR A 116 10.59 2.65 -8.67
C TYR A 116 11.09 1.77 -7.51
N VAL A 117 11.11 2.24 -6.25
CA VAL A 117 11.64 1.48 -5.11
C VAL A 117 10.54 0.69 -4.42
N LEU A 118 10.25 -0.52 -4.91
CA LEU A 118 9.12 -1.34 -4.45
C LEU A 118 9.44 -2.36 -3.36
N PHE A 119 10.68 -2.39 -2.87
CA PHE A 119 11.06 -3.30 -1.80
C PHE A 119 12.26 -2.80 -0.98
N THR A 120 12.33 -3.33 0.23
CA THR A 120 13.44 -3.21 1.17
C THR A 120 13.77 -4.61 1.71
N ASN A 121 14.75 -4.70 2.60
CA ASN A 121 15.04 -5.94 3.33
C ASN A 121 13.93 -6.39 4.30
N ARG A 122 12.91 -5.54 4.54
CA ARG A 122 11.75 -5.83 5.40
C ARG A 122 10.52 -6.31 4.63
N GLY A 123 10.46 -6.06 3.31
CA GLY A 123 9.32 -6.46 2.50
C GLY A 123 9.24 -5.74 1.17
N GLY A 124 8.25 -6.13 0.36
CA GLY A 124 7.96 -5.58 -0.95
C GLY A 124 6.68 -6.21 -1.52
N TRP A 125 6.45 -6.12 -2.83
CA TRP A 125 5.25 -6.70 -3.47
C TRP A 125 5.07 -8.19 -3.16
N PHE A 126 6.17 -8.94 -3.06
CA PHE A 126 6.17 -10.38 -2.74
C PHE A 126 5.66 -10.69 -1.33
N SER A 127 5.70 -9.74 -0.39
CA SER A 127 5.22 -9.94 0.98
C SER A 127 3.71 -10.21 1.04
N TYR A 128 2.94 -9.66 0.10
CA TYR A 128 1.51 -9.91 0.03
C TYR A 128 1.23 -11.41 -0.20
N LEU A 129 1.94 -12.02 -1.16
CA LEU A 129 1.79 -13.44 -1.48
C LEU A 129 2.14 -14.31 -0.27
N SER A 130 3.29 -14.08 0.37
CA SER A 130 3.72 -14.87 1.53
C SER A 130 2.73 -14.82 2.70
N SER A 131 1.96 -13.72 2.84
CA SER A 131 0.93 -13.56 3.88
C SER A 131 -0.45 -14.10 3.51
N LEU A 132 -0.64 -14.52 2.26
CA LEU A 132 -1.97 -14.82 1.70
C LEU A 132 -2.77 -15.89 2.47
N PRO A 133 -2.18 -17.00 2.96
CA PRO A 133 -2.91 -18.00 3.73
C PRO A 133 -3.55 -17.44 5.00
N HIS A 134 -2.90 -16.45 5.64
CA HIS A 134 -3.36 -15.85 6.89
C HIS A 134 -4.28 -14.65 6.69
N ARG A 135 -4.31 -14.07 5.49
CA ARG A 135 -5.11 -12.88 5.16
C ARG A 135 -6.35 -13.17 4.33
N SER A 136 -6.52 -14.39 3.85
CA SER A 136 -7.67 -14.77 3.04
C SER A 136 -8.79 -15.31 3.93
N PRO A 137 -10.07 -14.91 3.70
CA PRO A 137 -11.17 -15.72 4.19
C PRO A 137 -11.04 -17.10 3.52
N LEU A 138 -11.20 -18.20 4.24
CA LEU A 138 -11.00 -19.57 3.74
C LEU A 138 -12.14 -20.49 4.24
N PHE A 139 -13.38 -20.02 4.09
CA PHE A 139 -14.57 -20.66 4.67
C PHE A 139 -15.51 -21.25 3.61
N THR A 140 -15.58 -20.62 2.44
CA THR A 140 -16.54 -20.96 1.38
C THR A 140 -15.84 -21.32 0.07
N LYS A 141 -16.56 -21.86 -0.91
CA LYS A 141 -16.01 -22.10 -2.24
C LYS A 141 -15.42 -20.83 -2.87
N ALA A 142 -16.16 -19.72 -2.81
CA ALA A 142 -15.76 -18.44 -3.40
C ALA A 142 -14.47 -17.89 -2.75
N ASP A 143 -14.30 -18.12 -1.46
CA ASP A 143 -13.10 -17.77 -0.71
C ASP A 143 -11.86 -18.51 -1.23
N TYR A 144 -11.97 -19.83 -1.42
CA TYR A 144 -10.89 -20.62 -2.00
C TYR A 144 -10.66 -20.29 -3.48
N GLU A 145 -11.70 -19.98 -4.25
CA GLU A 145 -11.55 -19.49 -5.63
C GLU A 145 -10.78 -18.17 -5.68
N SER A 146 -11.07 -17.24 -4.75
CA SER A 146 -10.36 -15.97 -4.59
C SER A 146 -8.90 -16.20 -4.19
N TYR A 147 -8.64 -17.09 -3.23
CA TYR A 147 -7.28 -17.48 -2.83
C TYR A 147 -6.48 -18.05 -4.01
N VAL A 148 -7.03 -19.02 -4.73
CA VAL A 148 -6.37 -19.66 -5.87
C VAL A 148 -6.17 -18.68 -7.02
N GLY A 149 -7.15 -17.82 -7.31
CA GLY A 149 -7.02 -16.78 -8.32
C GLY A 149 -5.86 -15.83 -8.05
N ARG A 150 -5.61 -15.48 -6.77
CA ARG A 150 -4.45 -14.66 -6.39
C ARG A 150 -3.12 -15.38 -6.60
N LEU A 151 -3.05 -16.68 -6.31
CA LEU A 151 -1.86 -17.47 -6.63
C LEU A 151 -1.61 -17.47 -8.15
N GLU A 152 -2.66 -17.63 -8.94
CA GLU A 152 -2.60 -17.61 -10.41
C GLU A 152 -2.23 -16.23 -10.98
N ALA A 153 -2.61 -15.14 -10.31
CA ALA A 153 -2.31 -13.77 -10.71
C ALA A 153 -0.89 -13.30 -10.37
N TYR A 154 -0.19 -13.98 -9.45
CA TYR A 154 1.12 -13.56 -8.96
C TYR A 154 2.22 -13.39 -10.02
N PRO A 155 2.32 -14.22 -11.08
CA PRO A 155 3.37 -14.04 -12.10
C PRO A 155 3.39 -12.63 -12.71
N GLN A 156 2.23 -12.03 -12.97
CA GLN A 156 2.14 -10.68 -13.52
C GLN A 156 2.62 -9.63 -12.51
N VAL A 157 2.14 -9.71 -11.27
CA VAL A 157 2.57 -8.82 -10.17
C VAL A 157 4.08 -8.85 -9.99
N ASN A 158 4.67 -10.05 -10.06
CA ASN A 158 6.11 -10.21 -9.93
C ASN A 158 6.87 -9.62 -11.14
N ALA A 159 6.35 -9.80 -12.35
CA ALA A 159 6.94 -9.21 -13.56
C ALA A 159 6.91 -7.67 -13.49
N ASP A 160 5.81 -7.07 -13.05
CA ASP A 160 5.70 -5.61 -12.87
C ASP A 160 6.64 -5.09 -11.78
N GLY A 161 6.75 -5.81 -10.67
CA GLY A 161 7.70 -5.50 -9.58
C GLY A 161 9.15 -5.51 -10.05
N ILE A 162 9.56 -6.53 -10.81
CA ILE A 162 10.89 -6.61 -11.42
C ILE A 162 11.08 -5.47 -12.42
N ALA A 163 10.12 -5.21 -13.30
CA ALA A 163 10.24 -4.16 -14.32
C ALA A 163 10.42 -2.77 -13.70
N ARG A 164 9.62 -2.41 -12.69
CA ARG A 164 9.73 -1.11 -11.99
C ARG A 164 11.02 -0.99 -11.19
N THR A 165 11.44 -2.05 -10.51
CA THR A 165 12.68 -1.98 -9.72
C THR A 165 13.94 -2.01 -10.58
N ARG A 166 13.90 -2.58 -11.79
CA ARG A 166 15.00 -2.48 -12.74
C ARG A 166 15.27 -1.03 -13.14
N GLU A 167 14.23 -0.21 -13.24
CA GLU A 167 14.38 1.24 -13.40
C GLU A 167 15.02 1.90 -12.16
N ALA A 168 14.73 1.42 -10.94
CA ALA A 168 15.41 1.89 -9.73
C ALA A 168 16.93 1.62 -9.79
N VAL A 169 17.32 0.43 -10.29
CA VAL A 169 18.73 0.09 -10.53
C VAL A 169 19.36 1.07 -11.52
N ALA A 170 18.73 1.29 -12.67
CA ALA A 170 19.22 2.20 -13.71
C ALA A 170 19.36 3.66 -13.22
N ARG A 171 18.57 4.05 -12.21
CA ARG A 171 18.52 5.39 -11.63
C ARG A 171 19.41 5.57 -10.40
N GLY A 172 20.08 4.50 -9.93
CA GLY A 172 20.90 4.56 -8.71
C GLY A 172 20.08 4.69 -7.41
N LEU A 173 18.84 4.18 -7.41
CA LEU A 173 17.89 4.23 -6.29
C LEU A 173 17.86 2.94 -5.47
N THR A 174 18.89 2.10 -5.58
CA THR A 174 18.96 0.81 -4.89
C THR A 174 19.11 0.98 -3.37
N GLN A 175 18.70 -0.06 -2.64
CA GLN A 175 18.99 -0.19 -1.22
C GLN A 175 20.51 -0.28 -0.99
N ALA A 176 20.94 0.04 0.22
CA ALA A 176 22.33 -0.16 0.62
C ALA A 176 22.67 -1.65 0.71
N CYS A 177 23.94 -2.02 0.50
CA CYS A 177 24.39 -3.40 0.50
C CYS A 177 24.15 -4.12 1.85
N GLU A 178 24.58 -3.50 2.96
CA GLU A 178 24.59 -4.13 4.30
C GLU A 178 23.19 -4.61 4.74
N PRO A 179 22.11 -3.79 4.68
CA PRO A 179 20.78 -4.27 5.06
C PRO A 179 20.24 -5.41 4.17
N MET A 180 20.77 -5.53 2.94
CA MET A 180 20.32 -6.48 1.93
C MET A 180 21.08 -7.82 1.97
N GLU A 181 22.06 -7.97 2.85
CA GLU A 181 22.76 -9.24 3.04
C GLU A 181 21.78 -10.39 3.32
N GLY A 182 22.04 -11.54 2.68
CA GLY A 182 21.19 -12.73 2.75
C GLY A 182 19.78 -12.58 2.18
N PHE A 183 19.45 -11.47 1.49
CA PHE A 183 18.12 -11.30 0.90
C PHE A 183 17.85 -12.28 -0.24
N GLY A 184 18.82 -12.52 -1.13
CA GLY A 184 18.69 -13.51 -2.21
C GLY A 184 18.44 -14.93 -1.70
N ASP A 185 19.08 -15.32 -0.60
CA ASP A 185 18.84 -16.62 0.05
C ASP A 185 17.43 -16.71 0.63
N ARG A 186 16.96 -15.65 1.31
CA ARG A 186 15.58 -15.57 1.83
C ARG A 186 14.53 -15.64 0.72
N LEU A 187 14.79 -15.03 -0.43
CA LEU A 187 13.92 -15.17 -1.61
C LEU A 187 13.91 -16.61 -2.13
N SER A 188 15.09 -17.23 -2.22
CA SER A 188 15.23 -18.61 -2.69
C SER A 188 14.52 -19.61 -1.78
N GLN A 189 14.45 -19.34 -0.48
CA GLN A 189 13.71 -20.15 0.50
C GLN A 189 12.18 -20.16 0.27
N GLN A 190 11.63 -19.27 -0.56
CA GLN A 190 10.22 -19.32 -0.97
C GLN A 190 9.94 -20.38 -2.06
N ILE A 191 11.00 -20.98 -2.62
CA ILE A 191 10.94 -21.98 -3.68
C ILE A 191 11.20 -23.34 -3.05
N HIS A 192 10.30 -24.29 -3.27
CA HIS A 192 10.41 -25.65 -2.74
C HIS A 192 10.45 -26.68 -3.88
N ASP A 193 10.97 -27.87 -3.58
CA ASP A 193 10.99 -28.98 -4.54
C ASP A 193 9.58 -29.52 -4.80
N ASP A 194 8.72 -29.49 -3.77
CA ASP A 194 7.31 -29.88 -3.85
C ASP A 194 6.41 -28.71 -3.40
N TYR A 195 5.34 -28.46 -4.17
CA TYR A 195 4.30 -27.48 -3.81
C TYR A 195 3.72 -27.72 -2.40
N ALA A 196 3.64 -28.98 -1.97
CA ALA A 196 3.08 -29.36 -0.69
C ALA A 196 3.93 -28.90 0.50
N GLN A 197 5.21 -28.58 0.29
CA GLN A 197 6.10 -28.01 1.30
C GLN A 197 5.94 -26.49 1.45
N SER A 198 5.29 -25.83 0.48
CA SER A 198 5.07 -24.39 0.54
C SER A 198 4.03 -24.03 1.61
N PRO A 199 4.27 -22.97 2.41
CA PRO A 199 3.24 -22.39 3.27
C PRO A 199 1.97 -21.98 2.51
N LEU A 200 2.08 -21.68 1.20
CA LEU A 200 0.94 -21.37 0.33
C LEU A 200 0.00 -22.57 0.11
N TRP A 201 0.43 -23.78 0.43
CA TRP A 201 -0.41 -24.97 0.39
C TRP A 201 -1.21 -25.19 1.69
N SER A 202 -0.87 -24.50 2.79
CA SER A 202 -1.49 -24.72 4.11
C SER A 202 -3.04 -24.65 4.12
N PRO A 203 -3.73 -23.85 3.30
CA PRO A 203 -5.20 -23.89 3.26
C PRO A 203 -5.79 -25.24 2.84
N PHE A 204 -5.03 -26.07 2.14
CA PHE A 204 -5.48 -27.36 1.59
C PHE A 204 -5.01 -28.58 2.39
N THR A 205 -4.30 -28.37 3.51
CA THR A 205 -3.85 -29.44 4.42
C THR A 205 -4.90 -29.81 5.45
N GLY A 206 -5.84 -28.90 5.74
CA GLY A 206 -6.94 -29.13 6.68
C GLY A 206 -8.11 -29.90 6.08
N GLU A 207 -9.17 -30.06 6.88
CA GLU A 207 -10.43 -30.65 6.43
C GLU A 207 -11.12 -29.76 5.39
N ARG A 208 -11.72 -30.38 4.38
CA ARG A 208 -12.56 -29.68 3.40
C ARG A 208 -13.72 -28.98 4.12
N PRO A 209 -13.97 -27.68 3.91
CA PRO A 209 -15.18 -27.05 4.41
C PRO A 209 -16.45 -27.77 3.94
N GLY A 210 -17.40 -27.99 4.86
CA GLY A 210 -18.67 -28.67 4.54
C GLY A 210 -19.50 -27.99 3.46
N THR A 211 -19.24 -26.70 3.19
CA THR A 211 -19.87 -25.87 2.16
C THR A 211 -19.37 -26.12 0.73
N ILE A 212 -18.29 -26.89 0.54
CA ILE A 212 -17.64 -27.12 -0.76
C ILE A 212 -17.85 -28.59 -1.17
N SER A 213 -18.31 -28.88 -2.38
CA SER A 213 -18.44 -30.28 -2.83
C SER A 213 -17.08 -31.00 -2.96
N ASP A 214 -17.03 -32.33 -2.90
CA ASP A 214 -15.77 -33.07 -3.12
C ASP A 214 -15.17 -32.80 -4.50
N THR A 215 -16.03 -32.66 -5.53
CA THR A 215 -15.62 -32.33 -6.89
C THR A 215 -14.98 -30.95 -6.96
N ASP A 216 -15.63 -29.93 -6.38
CA ASP A 216 -15.10 -28.57 -6.35
C ASP A 216 -13.79 -28.50 -5.55
N TRP A 217 -13.72 -29.19 -4.42
CA TRP A 217 -12.53 -29.24 -3.60
C TRP A 217 -11.34 -29.85 -4.34
N LYS A 218 -11.56 -30.96 -5.05
CA LYS A 218 -10.54 -31.56 -5.90
C LYS A 218 -10.09 -30.59 -7.00
N ALA A 219 -11.03 -29.91 -7.65
CA ALA A 219 -10.70 -28.92 -8.69
C ALA A 219 -9.89 -27.73 -8.13
N LEU A 220 -10.24 -27.22 -6.95
CA LEU A 220 -9.51 -26.16 -6.25
C LEU A 220 -8.10 -26.59 -5.87
N LYS A 221 -7.93 -27.81 -5.32
CA LYS A 221 -6.62 -28.39 -5.01
C LYS A 221 -5.75 -28.54 -6.25
N ASP A 222 -6.32 -29.03 -7.35
CA ASP A 222 -5.59 -29.20 -8.61
C ASP A 222 -5.15 -27.86 -9.20
N ARG A 223 -5.99 -26.82 -9.12
CA ARG A 223 -5.62 -25.46 -9.53
C ARG A 223 -4.55 -24.87 -8.63
N ALA A 224 -4.72 -24.93 -7.31
CA ALA A 224 -3.75 -24.43 -6.34
C ALA A 224 -2.38 -25.10 -6.50
N ARG A 225 -2.36 -26.42 -6.69
CA ARG A 225 -1.13 -27.17 -6.97
C ARG A 225 -0.39 -26.60 -8.18
N ARG A 226 -1.10 -26.42 -9.30
CA ARG A 226 -0.50 -25.86 -10.53
C ARG A 226 -0.08 -24.42 -10.32
N ALA A 227 -0.91 -23.58 -9.70
CA ALA A 227 -0.59 -22.19 -9.43
C ALA A 227 0.70 -22.05 -8.61
N ILE A 228 0.88 -22.86 -7.57
CA ILE A 228 2.09 -22.85 -6.74
C ILE A 228 3.30 -23.35 -7.55
N ALA A 229 3.21 -24.55 -8.12
CA ALA A 229 4.36 -25.22 -8.75
C ALA A 229 4.78 -24.60 -10.10
N GLU A 230 3.80 -24.19 -10.91
CA GLU A 230 3.98 -23.83 -12.32
C GLU A 230 3.88 -22.32 -12.56
N ALA A 231 3.41 -21.53 -11.59
CA ALA A 231 3.32 -20.08 -11.68
C ALA A 231 4.15 -19.37 -10.61
N VAL A 232 3.86 -19.62 -9.32
CA VAL A 232 4.49 -18.91 -8.20
C VAL A 232 5.98 -19.24 -8.07
N PHE A 233 6.37 -20.52 -8.07
CA PHE A 233 7.77 -20.89 -7.97
C PHE A 233 8.61 -20.35 -9.15
N PRO A 234 8.19 -20.46 -10.43
CA PRO A 234 8.88 -19.80 -11.52
C PRO A 234 8.97 -18.27 -11.37
N ALA A 235 7.93 -17.60 -10.87
CA ALA A 235 7.97 -16.16 -10.62
C ALA A 235 9.03 -15.80 -9.56
N TYR A 236 9.09 -16.53 -8.44
CA TYR A 236 10.17 -16.35 -7.45
C TYR A 236 11.55 -16.64 -8.04
N ARG A 237 11.71 -17.65 -8.91
CA ARG A 237 13.00 -17.92 -9.59
C ARG A 237 13.42 -16.73 -10.43
N SER A 238 12.52 -16.17 -11.25
CA SER A 238 12.79 -14.96 -12.01
C SER A 238 13.17 -13.77 -11.13
N PHE A 239 12.59 -13.67 -9.92
CA PHE A 239 12.96 -12.61 -8.98
C PHE A 239 14.33 -12.84 -8.35
N VAL A 240 14.68 -14.08 -7.98
CA VAL A 240 16.02 -14.43 -7.51
C VAL A 240 17.06 -14.16 -8.60
N ASP A 241 16.80 -14.56 -9.84
CA ASP A 241 17.69 -14.34 -10.98
C ASP A 241 17.92 -12.84 -11.21
N TYR A 242 16.86 -12.05 -11.27
CA TYR A 242 16.95 -10.59 -11.37
C TYR A 242 17.72 -9.98 -10.19
N TYR A 243 17.38 -10.38 -8.96
CA TYR A 243 18.00 -9.81 -7.77
C TYR A 243 19.50 -10.11 -7.75
N THR A 244 19.90 -11.34 -8.05
CA THR A 244 21.31 -11.76 -7.99
C THR A 244 22.14 -11.20 -9.15
N SER A 245 21.57 -11.10 -10.35
CA SER A 245 22.30 -10.66 -11.54
C SER A 245 22.30 -9.15 -11.77
N GLU A 246 21.26 -8.44 -11.35
CA GLU A 246 21.09 -7.01 -11.62
C GLU A 246 21.06 -6.15 -10.36
N TYR A 247 20.25 -6.52 -9.35
CA TYR A 247 20.01 -5.65 -8.20
C TYR A 247 21.16 -5.70 -7.17
N ALA A 248 21.54 -6.88 -6.70
CA ALA A 248 22.54 -7.06 -5.65
C ALA A 248 23.92 -6.50 -6.03
N PRO A 249 24.43 -6.68 -7.27
CA PRO A 249 25.68 -6.05 -7.70
C PRO A 249 25.59 -4.52 -7.78
N ALA A 250 24.38 -3.97 -7.85
CA ALA A 250 24.10 -2.54 -7.95
C ALA A 250 23.59 -1.93 -6.63
N CYS A 251 23.52 -2.71 -5.54
CA CYS A 251 23.28 -2.16 -4.21
C CYS A 251 24.33 -1.08 -3.91
N ARG A 252 23.94 -0.06 -3.17
CA ARG A 252 24.86 1.05 -2.87
C ARG A 252 25.77 0.71 -1.71
N ASP A 253 27.05 0.99 -1.91
CA ASP A 253 28.03 1.04 -0.84
C ASP A 253 27.95 2.39 -0.09
N GLY A 254 28.49 2.42 1.13
CA GLY A 254 28.57 3.63 1.96
C GLY A 254 27.42 3.77 2.95
N ALA A 255 27.10 5.01 3.34
CA ALA A 255 26.07 5.26 4.34
C ALA A 255 24.69 4.73 3.87
N PRO A 256 23.95 4.02 4.73
CA PRO A 256 22.75 3.30 4.29
C PRO A 256 21.55 4.22 3.96
N GLY A 257 21.59 5.48 4.42
CA GLY A 257 20.47 6.42 4.32
C GLY A 257 20.05 6.76 2.89
N VAL A 258 18.76 7.06 2.73
CA VAL A 258 18.15 7.38 1.43
C VAL A 258 18.72 8.67 0.83
N SER A 259 19.19 9.60 1.66
CA SER A 259 19.94 10.80 1.26
C SER A 259 21.12 10.54 0.32
N GLN A 260 21.69 9.33 0.33
CA GLN A 260 22.79 8.95 -0.56
C GLN A 260 22.37 8.59 -2.00
N THR A 261 21.07 8.68 -2.31
CA THR A 261 20.53 8.45 -3.66
C THR A 261 20.24 9.78 -4.37
N PRO A 262 20.19 9.80 -5.72
CA PRO A 262 19.75 10.99 -6.45
C PRO A 262 18.36 11.47 -5.98
N GLY A 263 18.28 12.72 -5.51
CA GLY A 263 17.05 13.30 -4.94
C GLY A 263 16.69 12.83 -3.54
N GLY A 264 17.60 12.10 -2.87
CA GLY A 264 17.36 11.47 -1.58
C GLY A 264 17.05 12.42 -0.43
N ASP A 265 17.68 13.59 -0.39
CA ASP A 265 17.42 14.59 0.67
C ASP A 265 16.00 15.13 0.59
N ALA A 266 15.55 15.54 -0.59
CA ALA A 266 14.18 16.01 -0.80
C ALA A 266 13.15 14.91 -0.50
N TYR A 267 13.46 13.66 -0.85
CA TYR A 267 12.60 12.53 -0.50
C TYR A 267 12.58 12.26 1.00
N TYR A 268 13.72 12.37 1.70
CA TYR A 268 13.77 12.21 3.15
C TYR A 268 12.98 13.31 3.87
N ASP A 269 13.09 14.56 3.43
CA ASP A 269 12.30 15.68 3.95
C ASP A 269 10.78 15.43 3.77
N TYR A 270 10.39 14.92 2.60
CA TYR A 270 9.01 14.48 2.35
C TYR A 270 8.59 13.37 3.32
N LEU A 271 9.40 12.32 3.48
CA LEU A 271 9.09 11.20 4.38
C LEU A 271 8.95 11.66 5.83
N VAL A 272 9.80 12.58 6.30
CA VAL A 272 9.69 13.17 7.64
C VAL A 272 8.32 13.80 7.81
N ARG A 273 7.88 14.66 6.89
CA ARG A 273 6.55 15.30 6.96
C ARG A 273 5.43 14.26 6.88
N SER A 274 5.50 13.33 5.93
CA SER A 274 4.49 12.29 5.70
C SER A 274 4.27 11.41 6.94
N TYR A 275 5.35 10.93 7.57
CA TYR A 275 5.25 10.02 8.71
C TYR A 275 4.99 10.72 10.05
N THR A 276 5.43 11.96 10.22
CA THR A 276 5.31 12.67 11.51
C THR A 276 4.18 13.69 11.53
N THR A 277 3.65 14.07 10.37
CA THR A 277 2.63 15.12 10.20
C THR A 277 3.02 16.47 10.80
N THR A 278 4.33 16.72 10.98
CA THR A 278 4.88 17.98 11.49
C THR A 278 5.73 18.69 10.45
N ASP A 279 5.88 20.00 10.63
CA ASP A 279 6.75 20.86 9.82
C ASP A 279 8.16 20.99 10.41
N LEU A 280 8.50 20.20 11.45
CA LEU A 280 9.85 20.19 11.99
C LEU A 280 10.84 19.61 10.98
N THR A 281 12.04 20.20 10.93
CA THR A 281 13.14 19.65 10.13
C THR A 281 13.65 18.34 10.74
N ASP A 282 14.28 17.52 9.90
CA ASP A 282 14.97 16.30 10.33
C ASP A 282 15.99 16.56 11.46
N GLU A 283 16.76 17.65 11.36
CA GLU A 283 17.72 18.08 12.38
C GLU A 283 17.01 18.43 13.71
N ALA A 284 15.88 19.13 13.65
CA ALA A 284 15.12 19.49 14.85
C ALA A 284 14.55 18.25 15.54
N ILE A 285 14.13 17.26 14.75
CA ILE A 285 13.65 15.96 15.25
C ILE A 285 14.82 15.16 15.84
N HIS A 286 15.98 15.13 15.20
CA HIS A 286 17.17 14.45 15.70
C HIS A 286 17.59 15.00 17.07
N GLU A 287 17.72 16.32 17.18
CA GLU A 287 18.07 17.00 18.42
C GLU A 287 17.03 16.78 19.52
N MET A 288 15.74 16.76 19.17
CA MET A 288 14.68 16.37 20.12
C MET A 288 14.86 14.93 20.61
N GLY A 289 15.14 14.00 19.70
CA GLY A 289 15.38 12.59 20.03
C GLY A 289 16.55 12.42 20.99
N LEU A 290 17.68 13.11 20.76
CA LEU A 290 18.83 13.07 21.66
C LEU A 290 18.49 13.55 23.08
N ARG A 291 17.71 14.63 23.19
CA ARG A 291 17.24 15.12 24.50
C ARG A 291 16.31 14.13 25.19
N GLU A 292 15.38 13.53 24.47
CA GLU A 292 14.46 12.55 25.04
C GLU A 292 15.15 11.24 25.44
N VAL A 293 16.13 10.77 24.67
CA VAL A 293 16.98 9.63 25.06
C VAL A 293 17.70 9.92 26.37
N ALA A 294 18.29 11.12 26.52
CA ALA A 294 18.95 11.50 27.75
C ALA A 294 17.98 11.55 28.94
N ARG A 295 16.80 12.17 28.77
CA ARG A 295 15.77 12.26 29.82
C ARG A 295 15.27 10.89 30.25
N ILE A 296 14.87 10.03 29.30
CA ILE A 296 14.36 8.68 29.59
C ILE A 296 15.43 7.82 30.27
N ARG A 297 16.68 7.91 29.83
CA ARG A 297 17.78 7.16 30.48
C ARG A 297 17.99 7.58 31.93
N ALA A 298 17.87 8.87 32.24
CA ALA A 298 17.95 9.35 33.62
C ALA A 298 16.80 8.81 34.47
N GLU A 299 15.57 8.80 33.94
CA GLU A 299 14.41 8.23 34.63
C GLU A 299 14.55 6.71 34.87
N MET A 300 15.08 5.96 33.91
CA MET A 300 15.34 4.53 34.07
C MET A 300 16.33 4.22 35.21
N VAL A 301 17.33 5.09 35.42
CA VAL A 301 18.30 4.94 36.52
C VAL A 301 17.60 5.14 37.87
N GLU A 302 16.73 6.14 37.99
CA GLU A 302 15.98 6.36 39.24
C GLU A 302 15.02 5.21 39.53
N VAL A 303 14.30 4.73 38.52
CA VAL A 303 13.38 3.58 38.66
C VAL A 303 14.15 2.32 39.10
N ALA A 304 15.33 2.04 38.51
CA ALA A 304 16.15 0.90 38.91
C ALA A 304 16.58 1.00 40.39
N ARG A 305 17.01 2.20 40.83
CA ARG A 305 17.39 2.46 42.22
C ARG A 305 16.20 2.27 43.18
N GLU A 306 15.02 2.75 42.80
CA GLU A 306 13.80 2.58 43.60
C GLU A 306 13.35 1.12 43.69
N ALA A 307 13.56 0.34 42.63
CA ALA A 307 13.30 -1.09 42.60
C ALA A 307 14.36 -1.92 43.37
N GLY A 308 15.39 -1.28 43.93
CA GLY A 308 16.42 -1.93 44.74
C GLY A 308 17.61 -2.49 43.94
N PHE A 309 17.72 -2.14 42.66
CA PHE A 309 18.84 -2.53 41.81
C PHE A 309 19.97 -1.50 41.90
N GLU A 310 21.21 -1.98 41.82
CA GLU A 310 22.41 -1.14 41.92
C GLU A 310 22.66 -0.29 40.67
N SER A 311 22.10 -0.70 39.53
CA SER A 311 22.21 0.02 38.26
C SER A 311 21.01 -0.28 37.34
N ARG A 312 20.88 0.54 36.29
CA ARG A 312 19.93 0.29 35.20
C ARG A 312 20.23 -1.02 34.49
N GLU A 313 21.50 -1.34 34.25
CA GLU A 313 21.91 -2.56 33.57
C GLU A 313 21.51 -3.80 34.39
N ALA A 314 21.74 -3.77 35.71
CA ALA A 314 21.32 -4.84 36.60
C ALA A 314 19.79 -5.03 36.61
N PHE A 315 19.03 -3.94 36.47
CA PHE A 315 17.58 -3.99 36.36
C PHE A 315 17.07 -4.53 35.00
N ILE A 316 17.83 -4.36 33.92
CA ILE A 316 17.46 -4.85 32.59
C ILE A 316 17.77 -6.35 32.42
N GLU A 317 18.76 -6.87 33.14
CA GLU A 317 19.22 -8.26 33.03
C GLU A 317 18.41 -9.27 33.86
N ASP A 318 17.57 -8.81 34.80
CA ASP A 318 16.67 -9.63 35.64
C ASP A 318 15.36 -10.00 34.91
#